data_AF-A0A8S3U0N6-F1
#
_entry.id   AF-A0A8S3U0N6-F1
#
_cell.length_a   1.000
_cell.length_b   1.000
_cell.length_c   1.000
_cell.angle_alpha   90.00
_cell.angle_beta   90.00
_cell.angle_gamma   90.00
#
_symmetry.space_group_name_H-M   'P 1'
#
loop_
_entity.id
_entity.type
_entity.pdbx_description
1 polymer ?
#
loop_
_entity_poly.entity_id
_entity_poly.type
_entity_poly.pdbx_seq_one_letter_code
_entity_poly.pdbx_strand_id
1 'polypeptide(L)'
;MEEKQVEPMVDDDERKLWRNWTFLKHELRVEELTEGLFKAGRFNAETKEMILTVQPNTKFMKAEKFLSALIRSGIKGYKTFCKLMKTDPSNRYAEVMEKLGISDQDDMSDSVSQAETEDQRPISAKSSMSGGTGISSKDGETGEKKIKPSVPDILRQLPGPTNECGTTTPNLLTTPTSLIRQASVTSTPNNDTASAVYAVRTALESGETTNTVADLTALEKELVRIAPTIADLFQRITKSKDEQPNASSVEELNKLKEENERLRRTNRTLIEKLNIFQQQIINLQLENKKLRANDKCDQKSKEELNKRNQELENLRKKFEVQQQELERKEVELNTQLLKIHEIEEENERQKIQIMKLEVLHDESVDDRKEQQDQIEQLMKEKTHQQYQINTLTEKLSADEERLQKMEQRLLMLENIGSGSRASYWNNRSRDKNKRTTRVVSPPRSMPWMNGVLNRSHNANVKFNPPTPLNKPPQEKGWSF
;
A
#
# COMPACT_ATOMS: atom_id res chain seq x y z
N MET A 1 14.34 17.31 30.28
CA MET A 1 12.98 17.34 29.71
C MET A 1 12.65 15.92 29.32
N GLU A 2 11.72 15.28 30.01
CA GLU A 2 11.26 13.93 29.65
C GLU A 2 10.58 14.00 28.29
N GLU A 3 11.09 13.24 27.31
CA GLU A 3 10.38 12.91 26.07
C GLU A 3 9.13 12.10 26.45
N LYS A 4 8.04 12.81 26.74
CA LYS A 4 6.72 12.18 26.82
C LYS A 4 6.44 11.57 25.46
N GLN A 5 6.44 10.24 25.41
CA GLN A 5 6.04 9.48 24.23
C GLN A 5 4.68 10.00 23.74
N VAL A 6 4.67 10.54 22.53
CA VAL A 6 3.45 10.99 21.86
C VAL A 6 2.71 9.74 21.41
N GLU A 7 1.59 9.43 22.06
CA GLU A 7 0.72 8.35 21.63
C GLU A 7 0.20 8.67 20.22
N PRO A 8 0.39 7.75 19.25
CA PRO A 8 -0.09 7.94 17.90
C PRO A 8 -1.61 8.10 17.91
N MET A 9 -2.12 8.86 16.96
CA MET A 9 -3.56 9.04 16.80
C MET A 9 -4.20 7.70 16.40
N VAL A 10 -5.47 7.50 16.78
CA VAL A 10 -6.21 6.32 16.34
C VAL A 10 -6.40 6.38 14.83
N ASP A 11 -6.06 5.30 14.13
CA ASP A 11 -6.11 5.20 12.67
C ASP A 11 -7.42 5.70 12.06
N ASP A 12 -8.56 5.45 12.71
CA ASP A 12 -9.87 5.87 12.22
C ASP A 12 -10.06 7.39 12.27
N ASP A 13 -9.58 8.07 13.31
CA ASP A 13 -9.65 9.52 13.41
C ASP A 13 -8.69 10.21 12.45
N GLU A 14 -7.52 9.60 12.22
CA GLU A 14 -6.59 10.08 11.20
C GLU A 14 -7.19 9.93 9.80
N ARG A 15 -7.81 8.79 9.50
CA ARG A 15 -8.51 8.57 8.24
C ARG A 15 -9.66 9.55 8.04
N LYS A 16 -10.40 9.92 9.08
CA LYS A 16 -11.47 10.93 8.99
C LYS A 16 -10.94 12.32 8.65
N LEU A 17 -9.81 12.72 9.23
CA LEU A 17 -9.13 13.97 8.87
C LEU A 17 -8.67 13.94 7.42
N TRP A 18 -8.01 12.86 6.98
CA TRP A 18 -7.55 12.71 5.60
C TRP A 18 -8.71 12.68 4.59
N ARG A 19 -9.81 12.02 4.91
CA ARG A 19 -10.99 11.93 4.03
C ARG A 19 -11.65 13.29 3.81
N ASN A 20 -11.65 14.14 4.84
CA ASN A 20 -12.26 15.46 4.79
C ASN A 20 -11.22 16.59 4.63
N TRP A 21 -10.00 16.26 4.22
CA TRP A 21 -8.84 17.17 4.27
C TRP A 21 -9.07 18.49 3.53
N THR A 22 -9.60 18.43 2.31
CA THR A 22 -9.89 19.62 1.49
C THR A 22 -10.94 20.51 2.13
N PHE A 23 -12.02 19.92 2.63
CA PHE A 23 -13.08 20.63 3.34
C PHE A 23 -12.55 21.34 4.59
N LEU A 24 -11.76 20.65 5.40
CA LEU A 24 -11.15 21.22 6.60
C LEU A 24 -10.23 22.39 6.28
N LYS A 25 -9.47 22.34 5.18
CA LYS A 25 -8.62 23.46 4.76
C LYS A 25 -9.41 24.72 4.42
N HIS A 26 -10.64 24.57 3.94
CA HIS A 26 -11.50 25.71 3.61
C HIS A 26 -12.22 26.27 4.82
N GLU A 27 -12.66 25.41 5.74
CA GLU A 27 -13.57 25.82 6.82
C GLU A 27 -12.88 26.24 8.11
N LEU A 28 -11.68 25.71 8.39
CA LEU A 28 -10.99 25.97 9.65
C LEU A 28 -10.46 27.41 9.75
N ARG A 29 -10.72 28.06 10.89
CA ARG A 29 -10.02 29.27 11.32
C ARG A 29 -8.79 28.89 12.11
N VAL A 30 -7.69 28.79 11.38
CA VAL A 30 -6.42 28.28 11.89
C VAL A 30 -5.90 29.12 13.04
N GLU A 31 -6.03 30.45 12.97
CA GLU A 31 -5.52 31.36 14.00
C GLU A 31 -6.19 31.11 15.37
N GLU A 32 -7.52 30.99 15.40
CA GLU A 32 -8.30 30.78 16.64
C GLU A 32 -8.01 29.40 17.26
N LEU A 33 -7.96 28.37 16.42
CA LEU A 33 -7.73 26.99 16.86
C LEU A 33 -6.27 26.74 17.28
N THR A 34 -5.30 27.34 16.58
CA THR A 34 -3.88 27.27 16.94
C THR A 34 -3.63 27.93 18.29
N GLU A 35 -4.27 29.06 18.57
CA GLU A 35 -4.18 29.73 19.87
C GLU A 35 -4.79 28.87 20.99
N GLY A 36 -5.93 28.23 20.74
CA GLY A 36 -6.56 27.29 21.68
C GLY A 36 -5.67 26.09 22.02
N LEU A 37 -5.04 25.47 21.02
CA LEU A 37 -4.13 24.34 21.19
C LEU A 37 -2.80 24.73 21.84
N PHE A 38 -2.32 25.94 21.58
CA PHE A 38 -1.16 26.51 22.26
C PHE A 38 -1.45 26.75 23.75
N LYS A 39 -2.60 27.36 24.08
CA LYS A 39 -3.04 27.56 25.48
C LYS A 39 -3.24 26.25 26.23
N ALA A 40 -3.70 25.21 25.54
CA ALA A 40 -3.85 23.86 26.10
C ALA A 40 -2.51 23.10 26.25
N GLY A 41 -1.37 23.72 25.91
CA GLY A 41 -0.03 23.12 25.99
C GLY A 41 0.17 21.96 25.03
N ARG A 42 -0.59 21.91 23.93
CA ARG A 42 -0.46 20.87 22.89
C ARG A 42 0.46 21.29 21.75
N PHE A 43 0.45 22.58 21.41
CA PHE A 43 1.41 23.16 20.48
C PHE A 43 2.48 23.93 21.24
N ASN A 44 3.74 23.76 20.79
CA ASN A 44 4.86 24.57 21.28
C ASN A 44 4.88 25.93 20.59
N ALA A 45 5.63 26.88 21.13
CA ALA A 45 5.78 28.22 20.54
C ALA A 45 6.29 28.15 19.09
N GLU A 46 7.24 27.25 18.83
CA GLU A 46 7.78 26.98 17.49
C GLU A 46 6.71 26.45 16.54
N THR A 47 5.86 25.52 16.99
CA THR A 47 4.77 24.96 16.16
C THR A 47 3.74 26.03 15.81
N LYS A 48 3.37 26.87 16.77
CA LYS A 48 2.47 28.01 16.56
C LYS A 48 3.04 28.98 15.53
N GLU A 49 4.31 29.36 15.69
CA GLU A 49 4.98 30.28 14.77
C GLU A 49 5.08 29.68 13.36
N MET A 50 5.45 28.41 13.22
CA MET A 50 5.53 27.71 11.94
C MET A 50 4.19 27.68 11.18
N ILE A 51 3.08 27.52 11.90
CA ILE A 51 1.74 27.53 11.29
C ILE A 51 1.38 28.94 10.83
N LEU A 52 1.65 29.97 11.64
CA LEU A 52 1.23 31.34 11.36
C LEU A 52 2.12 32.07 10.33
N THR A 53 3.40 31.69 10.24
CA THR A 53 4.40 32.31 9.35
C THR A 53 4.65 31.50 8.06
N VAL A 54 3.81 30.51 7.75
CA VAL A 54 4.00 29.67 6.56
C VAL A 54 4.02 30.52 5.28
N GLN A 55 4.92 30.18 4.35
CA GLN A 55 4.94 30.73 3.00
C GLN A 55 4.53 29.67 1.95
N PRO A 56 3.64 30.01 1.00
CA PRO A 56 2.93 31.28 0.89
C PRO A 56 1.88 31.47 2.00
N ASN A 57 1.71 32.71 2.49
CA ASN A 57 0.80 33.05 3.59
C ASN A 57 -0.66 33.08 3.10
N THR A 58 -1.18 31.90 2.77
CA THR A 58 -2.57 31.70 2.37
C THR A 58 -3.30 30.93 3.46
N LYS A 59 -4.63 31.15 3.58
CA LYS A 59 -5.48 30.41 4.52
C LYS A 59 -5.32 28.89 4.34
N PHE A 60 -5.22 28.45 3.09
CA PHE A 60 -5.09 27.03 2.73
C PHE A 60 -3.77 26.42 3.25
N MET A 61 -2.64 27.10 3.05
CA MET A 61 -1.34 26.62 3.50
C MET A 61 -1.22 26.61 5.02
N LYS A 62 -1.79 27.62 5.69
CA LYS A 62 -1.88 27.64 7.16
C LYS A 62 -2.69 26.47 7.67
N ALA A 63 -3.83 26.17 7.05
CA ALA A 63 -4.69 25.06 7.46
C ALA A 63 -4.02 23.71 7.21
N GLU A 64 -3.29 23.57 6.12
CA GLU A 64 -2.48 22.39 5.84
C GLU A 64 -1.40 22.15 6.91
N LYS A 65 -0.63 23.18 7.25
CA LYS A 65 0.38 23.08 8.32
C LYS A 65 -0.25 22.80 9.68
N PHE A 66 -1.38 23.42 9.97
CA PHE A 66 -2.14 23.19 11.19
C PHE A 66 -2.60 21.74 11.32
N LEU A 67 -3.27 21.21 10.29
CA LEU A 67 -3.76 19.83 10.31
C LEU A 67 -2.60 18.82 10.37
N SER A 68 -1.50 19.10 9.69
CA SER A 68 -0.28 18.27 9.78
C SER A 68 0.31 18.27 11.19
N ALA A 69 0.33 19.44 11.85
CA ALA A 69 0.77 19.56 13.24
C ALA A 69 -0.21 18.88 14.21
N LEU A 70 -1.50 18.92 13.92
CA LEU A 70 -2.54 18.25 14.70
C LEU A 70 -2.35 16.72 14.68
N ILE A 71 -2.14 16.13 13.50
CA ILE A 71 -1.87 14.68 13.37
C ILE A 71 -0.61 14.30 14.18
N ARG A 72 0.47 15.10 14.07
CA ARG A 72 1.72 14.89 14.82
C ARG A 72 1.54 15.00 16.33
N SER A 73 0.60 15.82 16.80
CA SER A 73 0.30 15.97 18.23
C SER A 73 -0.48 14.77 18.81
N GLY A 74 -0.89 13.82 17.96
CA GLY A 74 -1.51 12.56 18.35
C GLY A 74 -2.91 12.72 18.94
N ILE A 75 -3.38 11.67 19.60
CA ILE A 75 -4.76 11.59 20.12
C ILE A 75 -5.09 12.70 21.11
N LYS A 76 -4.11 13.16 21.90
CA LYS A 76 -4.30 14.22 22.90
C LYS A 76 -4.53 15.58 22.25
N GLY A 77 -3.84 15.85 21.15
CA GLY A 77 -4.09 17.05 20.34
C GLY A 77 -5.45 17.00 19.66
N TYR A 78 -5.80 15.85 19.05
CA TYR A 78 -7.10 15.66 18.42
C TYR A 78 -8.28 15.80 19.39
N LYS A 79 -8.24 15.15 20.57
CA LYS A 79 -9.27 15.33 21.62
C LYS A 79 -9.42 16.79 22.03
N THR A 80 -8.30 17.51 22.18
CA THR A 80 -8.32 18.93 22.55
C THR A 80 -8.92 19.80 21.42
N PHE A 81 -8.61 19.48 20.17
CA PHE A 81 -9.19 20.11 18.99
C PHE A 81 -10.71 19.89 18.91
N CYS A 82 -11.18 18.66 19.10
CA CYS A 82 -12.61 18.36 19.17
C CYS A 82 -13.31 19.13 20.30
N LYS A 83 -12.67 19.22 21.48
CA LYS A 83 -13.18 20.00 22.60
C LYS A 83 -13.27 21.50 22.30
N LEU A 84 -12.27 22.06 21.63
CA LEU A 84 -12.28 23.47 21.22
C LEU A 84 -13.42 23.77 20.24
N MET A 85 -13.71 22.86 19.31
CA MET A 85 -14.85 23.01 18.39
C MET A 85 -16.20 22.90 19.10
N LYS A 86 -16.35 21.98 20.06
CA LYS A 86 -17.56 21.84 20.88
C LYS A 86 -17.82 23.05 21.78
N THR A 87 -16.76 23.70 22.25
CA THR A 87 -16.85 24.82 23.20
C THR A 87 -17.13 26.15 22.50
N ASP A 88 -17.07 26.22 21.16
CA ASP A 88 -17.35 27.45 20.44
C ASP A 88 -18.88 27.75 20.44
N PRO A 89 -19.33 28.84 21.10
CA PRO A 89 -20.75 29.19 21.15
C PRO A 89 -21.33 29.60 19.80
N SER A 90 -20.49 29.80 18.78
CA SER A 90 -20.89 30.32 17.47
C SER A 90 -21.55 29.28 16.56
N ASN A 91 -21.62 28.00 16.97
CA ASN A 91 -22.07 26.86 16.16
C ASN A 91 -21.40 26.76 14.77
N ARG A 92 -20.26 27.44 14.59
CA ARG A 92 -19.60 27.61 13.28
C ARG A 92 -18.96 26.31 12.80
N TYR A 93 -18.49 25.51 13.74
CA TYR A 93 -17.87 24.21 13.44
C TYR A 93 -18.88 23.06 13.41
N ALA A 94 -20.19 23.33 13.38
CA ALA A 94 -21.22 22.28 13.33
C ALA A 94 -21.03 21.32 12.15
N GLU A 95 -20.82 21.87 10.96
CA GLU A 95 -20.59 21.07 9.74
C GLU A 95 -19.26 20.30 9.81
N VAL A 96 -18.23 20.89 10.43
CA VAL A 96 -16.94 20.21 10.68
C VAL A 96 -17.11 19.05 11.66
N MET A 97 -17.88 19.24 12.74
CA MET A 97 -18.15 18.19 13.72
C MET A 97 -18.98 17.05 13.12
N GLU A 98 -19.96 17.35 12.28
CA GLU A 98 -20.75 16.36 11.55
C GLU A 98 -19.87 15.52 10.61
N LYS A 99 -19.02 16.17 9.80
CA LYS A 99 -18.12 15.48 8.84
C LYS A 99 -17.06 14.62 9.53
N LEU A 100 -16.63 15.02 10.72
CA LEU A 100 -15.69 14.24 11.53
C LEU A 100 -16.39 13.23 12.45
N GLY A 101 -17.72 13.17 12.46
CA GLY A 101 -18.49 12.27 13.30
C GLY A 101 -18.21 12.45 14.79
N ILE A 102 -17.90 13.68 15.21
CA ILE A 102 -17.61 14.00 16.61
C ILE A 102 -18.95 14.06 17.33
N SER A 103 -19.30 13.01 18.06
CA SER A 103 -20.56 12.94 18.82
C SER A 103 -20.39 13.61 20.19
N ASP A 104 -21.48 14.14 20.73
CA ASP A 104 -21.50 14.71 22.09
C ASP A 104 -21.29 13.68 23.20
N GLN A 105 -21.32 12.37 22.88
CA GLN A 105 -21.24 11.27 23.83
C GLN A 105 -19.82 10.79 24.20
N ASP A 106 -18.75 11.28 23.56
CA ASP A 106 -17.39 10.71 23.74
C ASP A 106 -16.65 11.14 25.02
N ASP A 107 -17.27 11.93 25.91
CA ASP A 107 -16.60 12.46 27.12
C ASP A 107 -16.69 11.56 28.37
N MET A 108 -17.16 10.31 28.26
CA MET A 108 -17.38 9.43 29.44
C MET A 108 -16.56 8.11 29.47
N SER A 109 -15.59 7.89 28.59
CA SER A 109 -14.87 6.59 28.53
C SER A 109 -13.48 6.54 29.18
N ASP A 110 -12.98 7.61 29.81
CA ASP A 110 -11.74 7.55 30.60
C ASP A 110 -12.05 7.28 32.08
N SER A 111 -12.48 6.05 32.41
CA SER A 111 -12.42 5.49 33.77
C SER A 111 -12.53 3.95 33.77
N VAL A 112 -11.42 3.30 34.14
CA VAL A 112 -11.31 1.93 34.72
C VAL A 112 -11.64 0.79 33.74
N SER A 113 -10.70 -0.06 33.33
CA SER A 113 -10.35 -1.26 34.12
C SER A 113 -9.10 -1.97 33.59
N GLN A 114 -8.21 -2.28 34.53
CA GLN A 114 -7.17 -3.31 34.43
C GLN A 114 -7.65 -4.50 35.30
N ALA A 115 -7.30 -5.72 34.88
CA ALA A 115 -7.43 -7.03 35.56
C ALA A 115 -8.65 -7.94 35.25
N GLU A 116 -8.38 -8.95 34.43
CA GLU A 116 -8.64 -10.41 34.57
C GLU A 116 -9.99 -10.91 35.12
N THR A 117 -10.71 -11.75 34.36
CA THR A 117 -10.69 -13.25 34.42
C THR A 117 -12.01 -13.84 33.82
N GLU A 118 -11.86 -14.93 33.05
CA GLU A 118 -12.80 -16.05 32.82
C GLU A 118 -14.09 -15.93 31.96
N ASP A 119 -14.05 -16.73 30.87
CA ASP A 119 -15.07 -17.64 30.33
C ASP A 119 -16.55 -17.48 30.72
N GLN A 120 -17.40 -17.21 29.71
CA GLN A 120 -18.48 -18.11 29.24
C GLN A 120 -19.42 -17.38 28.25
N ARG A 121 -19.56 -17.93 27.04
CA ARG A 121 -20.81 -17.88 26.23
C ARG A 121 -21.67 -19.11 26.58
N PRO A 122 -22.93 -19.27 26.12
CA PRO A 122 -23.88 -18.34 25.44
C PRO A 122 -25.19 -18.17 26.27
N ILE A 123 -26.27 -17.48 25.87
CA ILE A 123 -27.43 -17.98 25.08
C ILE A 123 -28.49 -16.85 24.92
N SER A 124 -28.97 -16.66 23.67
CA SER A 124 -30.35 -16.36 23.18
C SER A 124 -31.22 -15.15 23.63
N ALA A 125 -31.48 -14.28 22.63
CA ALA A 125 -32.76 -13.91 22.01
C ALA A 125 -33.84 -12.99 22.65
N LYS A 126 -34.39 -12.20 21.71
CA LYS A 126 -35.72 -11.55 21.57
C LYS A 126 -35.74 -10.04 21.90
N SER A 127 -35.87 -9.14 20.92
CA SER A 127 -37.03 -8.83 20.03
C SER A 127 -37.86 -7.68 20.58
N SER A 128 -38.02 -6.61 19.78
CA SER A 128 -39.19 -5.69 19.64
C SER A 128 -38.71 -4.44 18.88
N MET A 129 -39.01 -4.19 17.60
CA MET A 129 -40.28 -3.82 16.93
C MET A 129 -40.82 -2.40 17.21
N SER A 130 -41.19 -1.77 16.09
CA SER A 130 -42.01 -0.55 15.86
C SER A 130 -41.30 0.80 15.98
N GLY A 131 -41.46 1.79 15.09
CA GLY A 131 -42.27 1.99 13.88
C GLY A 131 -41.60 3.12 13.03
N GLY A 132 -41.93 3.42 11.77
CA GLY A 132 -43.14 3.15 11.01
C GLY A 132 -43.92 4.45 10.73
N THR A 133 -43.42 5.29 9.81
CA THR A 133 -44.18 6.29 9.00
C THR A 133 -43.20 6.88 7.96
N GLY A 134 -43.39 6.90 6.64
CA GLY A 134 -44.55 6.58 5.82
C GLY A 134 -45.17 7.82 5.17
N ILE A 135 -44.51 8.46 4.18
CA ILE A 135 -45.10 9.35 3.15
C ILE A 135 -44.06 9.40 1.99
N SER A 136 -44.20 8.81 0.81
CA SER A 136 -45.23 8.75 -0.25
C SER A 136 -44.99 9.76 -1.39
N SER A 137 -44.84 9.20 -2.61
CA SER A 137 -45.07 9.76 -3.95
C SER A 137 -43.95 10.66 -4.52
N LYS A 138 -43.52 10.59 -5.80
CA LYS A 138 -44.20 10.09 -7.00
C LYS A 138 -43.25 9.95 -8.22
N ASP A 139 -43.32 8.79 -8.87
CA ASP A 139 -43.33 8.39 -10.29
C ASP A 139 -42.43 9.01 -11.39
N GLY A 140 -41.94 8.10 -12.25
CA GLY A 140 -41.50 8.32 -13.65
C GLY A 140 -40.29 7.46 -14.05
N GLU A 141 -40.40 6.12 -14.25
CA GLU A 141 -40.69 5.45 -15.54
C GLU A 141 -39.78 5.95 -16.69
N THR A 142 -38.83 5.20 -17.27
CA THR A 142 -38.98 3.94 -18.05
C THR A 142 -37.60 3.46 -18.51
N GLY A 143 -37.47 2.14 -18.80
CA GLY A 143 -36.65 1.71 -19.95
C GLY A 143 -35.47 0.77 -19.70
N GLU A 144 -35.76 -0.51 -19.51
CA GLU A 144 -34.83 -1.64 -19.59
C GLU A 144 -34.10 -1.73 -20.93
N LYS A 145 -32.78 -2.01 -20.95
CA LYS A 145 -32.17 -3.02 -21.85
C LYS A 145 -30.96 -3.70 -21.19
N LYS A 146 -31.09 -5.02 -21.05
CA LYS A 146 -30.06 -5.99 -20.65
C LYS A 146 -29.02 -6.14 -21.77
N ILE A 147 -27.73 -6.04 -21.45
CA ILE A 147 -26.65 -6.71 -22.20
C ILE A 147 -25.62 -7.23 -21.19
N LYS A 148 -25.40 -8.55 -21.20
CA LYS A 148 -24.39 -9.28 -20.42
C LYS A 148 -23.00 -9.19 -21.10
N PRO A 149 -21.90 -9.43 -20.34
CA PRO A 149 -20.53 -9.24 -20.80
C PRO A 149 -20.03 -10.44 -21.61
N SER A 150 -19.12 -10.19 -22.55
CA SER A 150 -18.39 -11.20 -23.32
C SER A 150 -16.90 -11.05 -23.04
N VAL A 151 -16.32 -12.09 -22.46
CA VAL A 151 -14.87 -12.37 -22.38
C VAL A 151 -14.65 -13.63 -23.23
N PRO A 152 -13.60 -13.71 -24.06
CA PRO A 152 -13.11 -15.00 -24.52
C PRO A 152 -11.90 -15.47 -23.69
N ASP A 153 -12.07 -16.70 -23.19
CA ASP A 153 -11.08 -17.63 -22.67
C ASP A 153 -9.87 -17.81 -23.60
N ILE A 154 -8.66 -17.84 -23.03
CA ILE A 154 -7.55 -18.66 -23.55
C ILE A 154 -6.79 -19.31 -22.37
N LEU A 155 -6.98 -20.63 -22.27
CA LEU A 155 -6.09 -21.69 -21.78
C LEU A 155 -5.61 -21.71 -20.30
N ARG A 156 -6.24 -22.62 -19.56
CA ARG A 156 -5.65 -23.36 -18.43
C ARG A 156 -5.68 -24.85 -18.77
N GLN A 157 -4.53 -25.51 -18.87
CA GLN A 157 -4.34 -26.92 -18.49
C GLN A 157 -2.86 -27.32 -18.49
N LEU A 158 -2.36 -27.62 -17.29
CA LEU A 158 -1.23 -28.51 -17.02
C LEU A 158 -1.72 -29.96 -17.17
N PRO A 159 -0.86 -30.92 -17.56
CA PRO A 159 -0.12 -31.70 -16.55
C PRO A 159 1.31 -32.13 -16.99
N GLY A 160 2.23 -32.37 -16.04
CA GLY A 160 3.46 -33.16 -16.29
C GLY A 160 3.18 -34.67 -16.10
N PRO A 161 4.18 -35.54 -15.83
CA PRO A 161 5.61 -35.58 -16.19
C PRO A 161 6.00 -36.92 -16.88
N THR A 162 7.11 -37.03 -17.63
CA THR A 162 7.79 -38.33 -17.87
C THR A 162 9.26 -38.19 -18.29
N ASN A 163 10.04 -39.14 -17.79
CA ASN A 163 11.44 -39.43 -18.04
C ASN A 163 11.77 -39.72 -19.52
N GLU A 164 13.07 -39.58 -19.87
CA GLU A 164 13.95 -40.61 -20.48
C GLU A 164 14.92 -40.05 -21.55
N CYS A 165 16.17 -40.56 -21.47
CA CYS A 165 17.09 -40.90 -22.57
C CYS A 165 17.62 -39.76 -23.48
N GLY A 166 18.90 -39.58 -23.79
CA GLY A 166 20.13 -40.32 -23.55
C GLY A 166 21.26 -39.75 -24.44
N THR A 167 22.50 -40.03 -24.04
CA THR A 167 23.71 -40.25 -24.88
C THR A 167 24.26 -39.15 -25.81
N THR A 168 25.44 -38.59 -25.48
CA THR A 168 26.71 -38.91 -26.19
C THR A 168 27.96 -38.34 -25.48
N THR A 169 28.86 -39.25 -25.09
CA THR A 169 30.31 -39.15 -24.78
C THR A 169 31.15 -38.84 -26.05
N PRO A 170 32.52 -38.74 -26.10
CA PRO A 170 33.54 -39.25 -25.14
C PRO A 170 34.88 -38.46 -24.96
N ASN A 171 35.65 -38.84 -23.92
CA ASN A 171 37.06 -39.35 -23.98
C ASN A 171 37.66 -39.40 -22.56
N LEU A 172 37.95 -40.60 -22.01
CA LEU A 172 39.25 -41.35 -21.99
C LEU A 172 40.33 -40.58 -21.19
N LEU A 173 41.11 -41.09 -20.24
CA LEU A 173 41.57 -42.42 -19.79
C LEU A 173 42.25 -42.13 -18.41
N THR A 174 42.29 -42.95 -17.35
CA THR A 174 43.15 -44.15 -17.18
C THR A 174 42.99 -44.66 -15.73
N THR A 175 42.92 -45.99 -15.58
CA THR A 175 42.85 -46.81 -14.35
C THR A 175 44.29 -47.21 -13.89
N PRO A 176 44.62 -48.25 -13.07
CA PRO A 176 43.80 -49.21 -12.27
C PRO A 176 44.38 -49.64 -10.88
N THR A 177 43.71 -50.66 -10.29
CA THR A 177 44.26 -51.81 -9.49
C THR A 177 44.23 -51.62 -7.95
N SER A 178 43.77 -52.51 -7.04
CA SER A 178 43.21 -53.88 -6.99
C SER A 178 42.80 -54.13 -5.51
N LEU A 179 41.61 -54.63 -5.16
CA LEU A 179 41.21 -56.05 -4.95
C LEU A 179 41.61 -56.64 -3.56
N ILE A 180 40.61 -57.17 -2.81
CA ILE A 180 40.56 -58.51 -2.11
C ILE A 180 39.91 -58.54 -0.69
N ARG A 181 38.83 -59.38 -0.61
CA ARG A 181 38.25 -60.27 0.46
C ARG A 181 38.10 -59.80 1.92
N GLN A 182 36.91 -59.87 2.54
CA GLN A 182 36.05 -61.01 2.99
C GLN A 182 36.50 -61.77 4.26
N ALA A 183 35.62 -61.67 5.29
CA ALA A 183 35.01 -62.75 6.10
C ALA A 183 35.59 -63.22 7.46
N SER A 184 34.71 -63.16 8.49
CA SER A 184 34.33 -64.21 9.47
C SER A 184 34.89 -64.32 10.92
N VAL A 185 33.95 -64.18 11.89
CA VAL A 185 33.52 -65.13 12.97
C VAL A 185 34.29 -65.28 14.33
N THR A 186 33.48 -65.35 15.42
CA THR A 186 33.57 -66.07 16.74
C THR A 186 34.21 -65.49 18.04
N SER A 187 33.31 -65.35 19.05
CA SER A 187 33.26 -65.89 20.45
C SER A 187 34.24 -65.52 21.59
N THR A 188 33.62 -65.41 22.78
CA THR A 188 34.07 -65.21 24.18
C THR A 188 35.00 -66.30 24.76
N PRO A 189 35.65 -66.07 25.93
CA PRO A 189 35.24 -66.79 27.15
C PRO A 189 35.39 -66.07 28.53
N ASN A 190 34.88 -66.76 29.56
CA ASN A 190 34.62 -66.46 30.98
C ASN A 190 35.84 -66.28 31.91
N ASN A 191 35.57 -65.76 33.12
CA ASN A 191 36.54 -65.54 34.19
C ASN A 191 35.97 -66.10 35.53
N ASP A 192 36.56 -67.18 36.05
CA ASP A 192 36.32 -67.76 37.39
C ASP A 192 37.68 -68.17 37.98
N THR A 193 38.19 -67.48 39.00
CA THR A 193 39.26 -67.97 39.91
C THR A 193 39.32 -67.16 41.20
N ALA A 194 38.45 -67.48 42.17
CA ALA A 194 38.57 -67.01 43.54
C ALA A 194 37.88 -67.97 44.52
N SER A 195 38.44 -69.16 44.76
CA SER A 195 38.05 -70.01 45.91
C SER A 195 39.05 -71.15 46.15
N ALA A 196 40.18 -70.87 46.81
CA ALA A 196 41.16 -71.90 47.18
C ALA A 196 41.99 -71.55 48.45
N VAL A 197 41.39 -70.89 49.45
CA VAL A 197 42.12 -70.44 50.67
C VAL A 197 41.53 -70.97 51.99
N TYR A 198 40.53 -71.87 51.99
CA TYR A 198 39.83 -72.26 53.23
C TYR A 198 39.96 -73.73 53.70
N ALA A 199 41.02 -74.46 53.32
CA ALA A 199 41.11 -75.90 53.62
C ALA A 199 42.25 -76.36 54.56
N VAL A 200 42.89 -75.47 55.36
CA VAL A 200 44.08 -75.87 56.17
C VAL A 200 43.93 -75.63 57.69
N ARG A 201 42.79 -75.13 58.19
CA ARG A 201 42.66 -74.69 59.60
C ARG A 201 41.93 -75.65 60.56
N THR A 202 41.55 -76.85 60.15
CA THR A 202 40.75 -77.76 61.00
C THR A 202 41.35 -79.16 61.09
N ALA A 203 42.55 -79.29 61.67
CA ALA A 203 43.17 -80.58 61.95
C ALA A 203 44.06 -80.62 63.21
N LEU A 204 43.89 -79.70 64.17
CA LEU A 204 44.78 -79.63 65.33
C LEU A 204 44.07 -79.24 66.64
N GLU A 205 42.99 -79.93 66.99
CA GLU A 205 42.38 -79.82 68.32
C GLU A 205 41.68 -81.14 68.67
N SER A 206 42.44 -82.08 69.25
CA SER A 206 41.91 -83.28 69.91
C SER A 206 42.90 -83.88 70.90
N GLY A 207 42.42 -84.15 72.12
CA GLY A 207 42.97 -85.15 73.07
C GLY A 207 44.08 -84.62 73.97
N GLU A 208 43.87 -84.27 75.24
CA GLU A 208 43.38 -85.07 76.37
C GLU A 208 44.38 -86.16 76.83
N THR A 209 44.64 -86.14 78.14
CA THR A 209 45.00 -87.26 79.05
C THR A 209 46.32 -87.16 79.82
N THR A 210 46.11 -87.03 81.13
CA THR A 210 46.96 -87.28 82.27
C THR A 210 47.40 -88.75 82.35
N ASN A 211 48.71 -89.03 82.40
CA ASN A 211 49.32 -90.24 82.98
C ASN A 211 50.84 -90.04 83.12
N THR A 212 51.26 -89.07 83.93
CA THR A 212 52.61 -88.46 83.82
C THR A 212 53.74 -89.16 84.58
N VAL A 213 53.49 -90.15 85.44
CA VAL A 213 54.53 -90.64 86.38
C VAL A 213 55.25 -91.92 85.92
N ALA A 214 54.55 -92.87 85.31
CA ALA A 214 55.21 -94.01 84.64
C ALA A 214 55.89 -93.57 83.33
N ASP A 215 55.38 -92.49 82.73
CA ASP A 215 55.90 -91.89 81.52
C ASP A 215 57.17 -91.07 81.76
N LEU A 216 57.36 -90.49 82.96
CA LEU A 216 58.57 -89.72 83.30
C LEU A 216 59.85 -90.55 83.28
N THR A 217 59.81 -91.81 83.74
CA THR A 217 61.00 -92.68 83.74
C THR A 217 61.29 -93.30 82.37
N ALA A 218 60.25 -93.54 81.56
CA ALA A 218 60.39 -93.92 80.16
C ALA A 218 60.91 -92.74 79.32
N LEU A 219 60.39 -91.53 79.58
CA LEU A 219 60.84 -90.27 78.99
C LEU A 219 62.29 -89.96 79.37
N GLU A 220 62.72 -90.22 80.60
CA GLU A 220 64.11 -90.00 81.05
C GLU A 220 65.07 -90.97 80.34
N LYS A 221 64.69 -92.25 80.16
CA LYS A 221 65.46 -93.21 79.36
C LYS A 221 65.49 -92.84 77.88
N GLU A 222 64.38 -92.35 77.33
CA GLU A 222 64.33 -91.84 75.96
C GLU A 222 65.14 -90.55 75.80
N LEU A 223 65.14 -89.65 76.79
CA LEU A 223 65.97 -88.45 76.80
C LEU A 223 67.45 -88.81 76.80
N VAL A 224 67.87 -89.77 77.63
CA VAL A 224 69.26 -90.25 77.66
C VAL A 224 69.63 -90.98 76.36
N ARG A 225 68.68 -91.69 75.73
CA ARG A 225 68.89 -92.36 74.43
C ARG A 225 68.97 -91.37 73.26
N ILE A 226 68.18 -90.31 73.29
CA ILE A 226 68.12 -89.29 72.24
C ILE A 226 69.16 -88.18 72.49
N ALA A 227 69.70 -88.05 73.70
CA ALA A 227 70.73 -87.05 74.05
C ALA A 227 71.99 -87.13 73.17
N PRO A 228 72.54 -88.31 72.80
CA PRO A 228 73.61 -88.40 71.81
C PRO A 228 73.18 -87.92 70.41
N THR A 229 71.94 -88.18 70.00
CA THR A 229 71.39 -87.77 68.70
C THR A 229 71.11 -86.27 68.66
N ILE A 230 70.64 -85.70 69.78
CA ILE A 230 70.48 -84.26 69.99
C ILE A 230 71.85 -83.59 70.06
N ALA A 231 72.83 -84.19 70.74
CA ALA A 231 74.21 -83.71 70.77
C ALA A 231 74.83 -83.75 69.37
N ASP A 232 74.61 -84.81 68.58
CA ASP A 232 75.02 -84.90 67.17
C ASP A 232 74.28 -83.87 66.30
N LEU A 233 73.01 -83.58 66.57
CA LEU A 233 72.25 -82.53 65.89
C LEU A 233 72.76 -81.14 66.25
N PHE A 234 73.03 -80.86 67.52
CA PHE A 234 73.66 -79.61 67.94
C PHE A 234 75.09 -79.51 67.42
N GLN A 235 75.83 -80.61 67.34
CA GLN A 235 77.17 -80.64 66.76
C GLN A 235 77.15 -80.48 65.24
N ARG A 236 76.11 -80.95 64.54
CA ARG A 236 75.84 -80.65 63.12
C ARG A 236 75.38 -79.22 62.92
N ILE A 237 74.56 -78.68 63.83
CA ILE A 237 74.11 -77.30 63.79
C ILE A 237 75.29 -76.37 64.05
N THR A 238 76.15 -76.64 65.03
CA THR A 238 77.39 -75.87 65.26
C THR A 238 78.40 -76.08 64.14
N LYS A 239 78.56 -77.30 63.58
CA LYS A 239 79.36 -77.48 62.36
C LYS A 239 78.79 -76.71 61.16
N SER A 240 77.47 -76.58 61.03
CA SER A 240 76.82 -75.72 60.02
C SER A 240 76.80 -74.22 60.37
N LYS A 241 77.15 -73.87 61.62
CA LYS A 241 77.30 -72.49 62.10
C LYS A 241 78.77 -72.02 62.02
N ASP A 242 79.71 -72.96 62.12
CA ASP A 242 81.16 -72.79 62.04
C ASP A 242 81.71 -73.07 60.62
N GLU A 243 80.94 -73.75 59.76
CA GLU A 243 80.96 -73.42 58.34
C GLU A 243 80.40 -72.00 58.25
N GLN A 244 81.32 -71.02 58.28
CA GLN A 244 81.04 -69.72 57.69
C GLN A 244 80.22 -69.97 56.42
N PRO A 245 79.11 -69.26 56.19
CA PRO A 245 78.52 -69.30 54.87
C PRO A 245 79.66 -68.96 53.92
N ASN A 246 80.06 -69.92 53.08
CA ASN A 246 81.20 -69.76 52.18
C ASN A 246 81.15 -68.33 51.64
N ALA A 247 82.24 -67.56 51.67
CA ALA A 247 82.19 -66.14 51.28
C ALA A 247 81.44 -65.91 49.94
N SER A 248 81.46 -66.92 49.06
CA SER A 248 80.64 -67.08 47.85
C SER A 248 79.11 -67.03 48.06
N SER A 249 78.54 -67.72 49.06
CA SER A 249 77.09 -67.80 49.32
C SER A 249 76.52 -66.52 49.94
N VAL A 250 77.29 -65.82 50.79
CA VAL A 250 76.89 -64.48 51.29
C VAL A 250 77.02 -63.43 50.20
N GLU A 251 78.06 -63.50 49.36
CA GLU A 251 78.17 -62.65 48.17
C GLU A 251 77.03 -62.89 47.19
N GLU A 252 76.63 -64.14 46.95
CA GLU A 252 75.46 -64.47 46.12
C GLU A 252 74.17 -63.93 46.70
N LEU A 253 73.97 -64.02 48.03
CA LEU A 253 72.77 -63.51 48.69
C LEU A 253 72.72 -61.97 48.68
N ASN A 254 73.88 -61.31 48.81
CA ASN A 254 74.00 -59.87 48.64
C ASN A 254 73.78 -59.45 47.18
N LYS A 255 74.30 -60.18 46.20
CA LYS A 255 74.02 -59.96 44.76
C LYS A 255 72.54 -60.12 44.44
N LEU A 256 71.88 -61.16 44.97
CA LEU A 256 70.43 -61.36 44.82
C LEU A 256 69.64 -60.23 45.46
N LYS A 257 70.09 -59.70 46.61
CA LYS A 257 69.46 -58.57 47.28
C LYS A 257 69.62 -57.28 46.47
N GLU A 258 70.81 -57.01 45.94
CA GLU A 258 71.08 -55.88 45.06
C GLU A 258 70.30 -55.97 43.74
N GLU A 259 70.21 -57.17 43.15
CA GLU A 259 69.42 -57.44 41.96
C GLU A 259 67.92 -57.27 42.22
N ASN A 260 67.41 -57.77 43.36
CA ASN A 260 66.01 -57.55 43.76
C ASN A 260 65.73 -56.06 43.96
N GLU A 261 66.67 -55.33 44.55
CA GLU A 261 66.52 -53.89 44.74
C GLU A 261 66.58 -53.12 43.41
N ARG A 262 67.44 -53.53 42.48
CA ARG A 262 67.45 -53.05 41.10
C ARG A 262 66.13 -53.33 40.40
N LEU A 263 65.56 -54.54 40.54
CA LEU A 263 64.25 -54.92 40.00
C LEU A 263 63.12 -54.10 40.61
N ARG A 264 63.18 -53.79 41.90
CA ARG A 264 62.21 -52.88 42.54
C ARG A 264 62.30 -51.47 41.98
N ARG A 265 63.52 -50.96 41.73
CA ARG A 265 63.73 -49.64 41.11
C ARG A 265 63.20 -49.62 39.67
N THR A 266 63.52 -50.63 38.86
CA THR A 266 62.99 -50.71 37.49
C THR A 266 61.47 -50.87 37.47
N ASN A 267 60.89 -51.67 38.37
CA ASN A 267 59.43 -51.76 38.51
C ASN A 267 58.81 -50.41 38.89
N ARG A 268 59.39 -49.67 39.84
CA ARG A 268 58.91 -48.31 40.16
C ARG A 268 58.96 -47.40 38.95
N THR A 269 60.05 -47.39 38.19
CA THR A 269 60.16 -46.60 36.95
C THR A 269 59.15 -47.02 35.89
N LEU A 270 58.87 -48.32 35.75
CA LEU A 270 57.86 -48.82 34.82
C LEU A 270 56.45 -48.42 35.25
N ILE A 271 56.12 -48.49 36.55
CA ILE A 271 54.85 -48.03 37.10
C ILE A 271 54.68 -46.52 36.88
N GLU A 272 55.73 -45.74 37.09
CA GLU A 272 55.72 -44.29 36.87
C GLU A 272 55.51 -43.96 35.38
N LYS A 273 56.22 -44.63 34.46
CA LYS A 273 55.99 -44.52 33.01
C LYS A 273 54.58 -44.94 32.62
N LEU A 274 54.06 -46.01 33.20
CA LEU A 274 52.69 -46.47 32.96
C LEU A 274 51.68 -45.40 33.43
N ASN A 275 51.89 -44.79 34.58
CA ASN A 275 51.05 -43.73 35.10
C ASN A 275 51.10 -42.47 34.20
N ILE A 276 52.28 -42.11 33.70
CA ILE A 276 52.44 -41.03 32.70
C ILE A 276 51.66 -41.37 31.42
N PHE A 277 51.76 -42.60 30.91
CA PHE A 277 50.99 -43.02 29.73
C PHE A 277 49.48 -42.99 29.99
N GLN A 278 49.04 -43.43 31.17
CA GLN A 278 47.63 -43.35 31.56
C GLN A 278 47.13 -41.90 31.59
N GLN A 279 47.92 -40.97 32.15
CA GLN A 279 47.59 -39.53 32.14
C GLN A 279 47.55 -38.96 30.72
N GLN A 280 48.48 -39.33 29.84
CA GLN A 280 48.47 -38.92 28.44
C GLN A 280 47.23 -39.43 27.70
N ILE A 281 46.84 -40.69 27.91
CA ILE A 281 45.62 -41.26 27.32
C ILE A 281 44.38 -40.49 27.80
N ILE A 282 44.28 -40.18 29.11
CA ILE A 282 43.17 -39.39 29.65
C ILE A 282 43.13 -38.00 29.03
N ASN A 283 44.28 -37.33 28.92
CA ASN A 283 44.36 -36.01 28.29
C ASN A 283 43.90 -36.03 26.83
N LEU A 284 44.36 -37.01 26.03
CA LEU A 284 43.93 -37.18 24.64
C LEU A 284 42.43 -37.49 24.52
N GLN A 285 41.86 -38.25 25.46
CA GLN A 285 40.42 -38.51 25.50
C GLN A 285 39.61 -37.24 25.81
N LEU A 286 40.08 -36.42 26.75
CA LEU A 286 39.47 -35.13 27.09
C LEU A 286 39.58 -34.14 25.92
N GLU A 287 40.73 -34.08 25.26
CA GLU A 287 40.95 -33.24 24.08
C GLU A 287 40.02 -33.66 22.92
N ASN A 288 39.93 -34.95 22.60
CA ASN A 288 38.99 -35.46 21.60
C ASN A 288 37.52 -35.22 21.97
N LYS A 289 37.18 -35.22 23.26
CA LYS A 289 35.84 -34.86 23.72
C LYS A 289 35.56 -33.37 23.51
N LYS A 290 36.57 -32.51 23.73
CA LYS A 290 36.48 -31.06 23.50
C LYS A 290 36.36 -30.72 22.01
N LEU A 291 37.17 -31.34 21.16
CA LEU A 291 37.09 -31.15 19.70
C LEU A 291 35.70 -31.53 19.16
N ARG A 292 35.17 -32.69 19.57
CA ARG A 292 33.81 -33.12 19.20
C ARG A 292 32.69 -32.20 19.73
N ALA A 293 32.93 -31.50 20.84
CA ALA A 293 31.98 -30.52 21.37
C ALA A 293 32.04 -29.21 20.57
N ASN A 294 33.24 -28.77 20.18
CA ASN A 294 33.44 -27.60 19.33
C ASN A 294 32.86 -27.79 17.94
N ASP A 295 33.05 -28.96 17.30
CA ASP A 295 32.48 -29.26 15.99
C ASP A 295 30.94 -29.10 15.97
N LYS A 296 30.27 -29.52 17.05
CA LYS A 296 28.82 -29.34 17.21
C LYS A 296 28.43 -27.87 17.40
N CYS A 297 29.28 -27.08 18.05
CA CYS A 297 29.07 -25.64 18.22
C CYS A 297 29.21 -24.92 16.87
N ASP A 298 30.25 -25.24 16.11
CA ASP A 298 30.51 -24.67 14.79
C ASP A 298 29.43 -25.05 13.79
N GLN A 299 28.90 -26.27 13.87
CA GLN A 299 27.79 -26.71 13.04
C GLN A 299 26.50 -25.93 13.33
N LYS A 300 26.17 -25.69 14.60
CA LYS A 300 25.04 -24.82 14.99
C LYS A 300 25.24 -23.38 14.51
N SER A 301 26.45 -22.83 14.68
CA SER A 301 26.80 -21.50 14.18
C SER A 301 26.64 -21.37 12.67
N LYS A 302 27.05 -22.40 11.92
CA LYS A 302 26.88 -22.47 10.46
C LYS A 302 25.42 -22.56 10.04
N GLU A 303 24.61 -23.33 10.77
CA GLU A 303 23.16 -23.41 10.55
C GLU A 303 22.47 -22.05 10.81
N GLU A 304 22.84 -21.36 11.89
CA GLU A 304 22.35 -20.01 12.18
C GLU A 304 22.78 -18.99 11.12
N LEU A 305 24.02 -19.06 10.64
CA LEU A 305 24.52 -18.21 9.55
C LEU A 305 23.72 -18.45 8.25
N ASN A 306 23.46 -19.71 7.91
CA ASN A 306 22.64 -20.06 6.75
C ASN A 306 21.21 -19.56 6.89
N LYS A 307 20.61 -19.65 8.09
CA LYS A 307 19.28 -19.11 8.37
C LYS A 307 19.26 -17.59 8.20
N ARG A 308 20.24 -16.87 8.75
CA ARG A 308 20.38 -15.41 8.55
C ARG A 308 20.57 -15.04 7.08
N ASN A 309 21.36 -15.80 6.33
CA ASN A 309 21.53 -15.58 4.89
C ASN A 309 20.21 -15.76 4.12
N GLN A 310 19.40 -16.76 4.48
CA GLN A 310 18.06 -16.93 3.89
C GLN A 310 17.13 -15.78 4.26
N GLU A 311 17.17 -15.30 5.51
CA GLU A 311 16.39 -14.14 5.94
C GLU A 311 16.79 -12.87 5.18
N LEU A 312 18.09 -12.62 4.99
CA LEU A 312 18.61 -11.51 4.18
C LEU A 312 18.18 -11.61 2.72
N GLU A 313 18.22 -12.81 2.14
CA GLU A 313 17.78 -13.02 0.75
C GLU A 313 16.26 -12.79 0.61
N ASN A 314 15.47 -13.20 1.61
CA ASN A 314 14.03 -12.92 1.64
C ASN A 314 13.74 -11.42 1.78
N LEU A 315 14.51 -10.70 2.60
CA LEU A 315 14.40 -9.24 2.72
C LEU A 315 14.79 -8.54 1.43
N ARG A 316 15.86 -8.98 0.77
CA ARG A 316 16.29 -8.46 -0.53
C ARG A 316 15.19 -8.64 -1.59
N LYS A 317 14.58 -9.82 -1.68
CA LYS A 317 13.46 -10.08 -2.59
C LYS A 317 12.25 -9.19 -2.28
N LYS A 318 11.91 -8.98 -1.01
CA LYS A 318 10.83 -8.07 -0.62
C LYS A 318 11.13 -6.62 -1.04
N PHE A 319 12.36 -6.17 -0.84
CA PHE A 319 12.80 -4.84 -1.25
C PHE A 319 12.72 -4.67 -2.77
N GLU A 320 13.16 -5.67 -3.54
CA GLU A 320 13.09 -5.65 -5.00
C GLU A 320 11.64 -5.64 -5.52
N VAL A 321 10.73 -6.39 -4.90
CA VAL A 321 9.30 -6.31 -5.22
C VAL A 321 8.73 -4.93 -4.91
N GLN A 322 9.08 -4.33 -3.77
CA GLN A 322 8.66 -2.97 -3.42
C GLN A 322 9.20 -1.93 -4.41
N GLN A 323 10.45 -2.07 -4.83
CA GLN A 323 11.06 -1.21 -5.83
C GLN A 323 10.31 -1.29 -7.16
N GLN A 324 10.06 -2.51 -7.67
CA GLN A 324 9.31 -2.70 -8.91
C GLN A 324 7.88 -2.15 -8.82
N GLU A 325 7.23 -2.27 -7.66
CA GLU A 325 5.90 -1.72 -7.44
C GLU A 325 5.90 -0.19 -7.43
N LEU A 326 6.94 0.44 -6.86
CA LEU A 326 7.13 1.89 -6.93
C LEU A 326 7.38 2.35 -8.36
N GLU A 327 8.23 1.65 -9.12
CA GLU A 327 8.48 1.95 -10.54
C GLU A 327 7.20 1.85 -11.38
N ARG A 328 6.36 0.83 -11.14
CA ARG A 328 5.04 0.72 -11.81
C ARG A 328 4.13 1.89 -11.49
N LYS A 329 4.05 2.29 -10.22
CA LYS A 329 3.24 3.44 -9.80
C LYS A 329 3.76 4.75 -10.37
N GLU A 330 5.07 4.90 -10.53
CA GLU A 330 5.68 6.06 -11.18
C GLU A 330 5.30 6.12 -12.67
N VAL A 331 5.36 4.99 -13.38
CA VAL A 331 4.90 4.92 -14.78
C VAL A 331 3.39 5.21 -14.90
N GLU A 332 2.57 4.68 -14.00
CA GLU A 332 1.15 4.96 -13.97
C GLU A 332 0.86 6.44 -13.70
N LEU A 333 1.56 7.05 -12.73
CA LEU A 333 1.46 8.47 -12.43
C LEU A 333 1.84 9.32 -13.65
N ASN A 334 2.96 9.01 -14.30
CA ASN A 334 3.39 9.72 -15.52
C ASN A 334 2.35 9.59 -16.65
N THR A 335 1.72 8.42 -16.77
CA THR A 335 0.63 8.22 -17.75
C THR A 335 -0.60 9.07 -17.41
N GLN A 336 -0.95 9.19 -16.13
CA GLN A 336 -2.05 10.04 -15.69
C GLN A 336 -1.75 11.52 -15.90
N LEU A 337 -0.52 11.96 -15.65
CA LEU A 337 -0.07 13.34 -15.91
C LEU A 337 -0.16 13.70 -17.39
N LEU A 338 0.22 12.79 -18.29
CA LEU A 338 0.05 12.99 -19.73
C LEU A 338 -1.43 13.15 -20.12
N LYS A 339 -2.32 12.33 -19.58
CA LYS A 339 -3.77 12.46 -19.81
C LYS A 339 -4.33 13.79 -19.30
N ILE A 340 -3.85 14.27 -18.14
CA ILE A 340 -4.25 15.58 -17.62
C ILE A 340 -3.81 16.68 -18.56
N HIS A 341 -2.58 16.64 -19.07
CA HIS A 341 -2.08 17.60 -20.04
C HIS A 341 -2.90 17.61 -21.35
N GLU A 342 -3.27 16.44 -21.87
CA GLU A 342 -4.15 16.33 -23.04
C GLU A 342 -5.53 16.96 -22.80
N ILE A 343 -6.10 16.76 -21.60
CA ILE A 343 -7.37 17.38 -21.20
C ILE A 343 -7.23 18.90 -21.06
N GLU A 344 -6.12 19.39 -20.50
CA GLU A 344 -5.84 20.82 -20.37
C GLU A 344 -5.73 21.50 -21.74
N GLU A 345 -5.03 20.89 -22.69
CA GLU A 345 -4.95 21.40 -24.06
C GLU A 345 -6.33 21.43 -24.74
N GLU A 346 -7.15 20.39 -24.55
CA GLU A 346 -8.48 20.33 -25.13
C GLU A 346 -9.42 21.37 -24.50
N ASN A 347 -9.33 21.59 -23.19
CA ASN A 347 -10.07 22.65 -22.52
C ASN A 347 -9.68 24.05 -23.05
N GLU A 348 -8.39 24.29 -23.32
CA GLU A 348 -7.96 25.57 -23.90
C GLU A 348 -8.48 25.73 -25.34
N ARG A 349 -8.49 24.66 -26.14
CA ARG A 349 -9.13 24.65 -27.47
C ARG A 349 -10.62 24.99 -27.38
N GLN A 350 -11.35 24.38 -26.46
CA GLN A 350 -12.77 24.64 -26.25
C GLN A 350 -13.04 26.06 -25.76
N LYS A 351 -12.20 26.59 -24.87
CA LYS A 351 -12.29 27.97 -24.38
C LYS A 351 -12.13 28.98 -25.50
N ILE A 352 -11.17 28.77 -26.42
CA ILE A 352 -11.01 29.60 -27.62
C ILE A 352 -12.26 29.52 -28.51
N GLN A 353 -12.85 28.33 -28.67
CA GLN A 353 -14.08 28.16 -29.45
C GLN A 353 -15.27 28.87 -28.82
N ILE A 354 -15.44 28.80 -27.49
CA ILE A 354 -16.49 29.50 -26.75
C ILE A 354 -16.32 31.01 -26.92
N MET A 355 -15.12 31.54 -26.71
CA MET A 355 -14.84 32.96 -26.90
C MET A 355 -15.18 33.43 -28.32
N LYS A 356 -14.89 32.61 -29.34
CA LYS A 356 -15.29 32.91 -30.72
C LYS A 356 -16.82 32.94 -30.90
N LEU A 357 -17.55 32.02 -30.26
CA LEU A 357 -19.02 31.99 -30.32
C LEU A 357 -19.65 33.16 -29.56
N GLU A 358 -19.06 33.59 -28.45
CA GLU A 358 -19.49 34.79 -27.71
C GLU A 358 -19.38 36.04 -28.57
N VAL A 359 -18.23 36.25 -29.25
CA VAL A 359 -18.06 37.37 -30.18
C VAL A 359 -19.11 37.35 -31.29
N LEU A 360 -19.34 36.19 -31.92
CA LEU A 360 -20.37 36.06 -32.96
C LEU A 360 -21.79 36.31 -32.42
N HIS A 361 -22.05 35.93 -31.17
CA HIS A 361 -23.34 36.19 -30.54
C HIS A 361 -23.54 37.69 -30.29
N ASP A 362 -22.52 38.38 -29.78
CA ASP A 362 -22.54 39.82 -29.52
C ASP A 362 -22.73 40.62 -30.82
N GLU A 363 -21.99 40.28 -31.88
CA GLU A 363 -22.18 40.86 -33.22
C GLU A 363 -23.63 40.64 -33.70
N SER A 364 -24.18 39.44 -33.50
CA SER A 364 -25.56 39.14 -33.88
C SER A 364 -26.61 39.89 -33.03
N VAL A 365 -26.31 40.18 -31.76
CA VAL A 365 -27.17 41.02 -30.90
C VAL A 365 -27.16 42.47 -31.40
N ASP A 366 -25.99 43.00 -31.73
CA ASP A 366 -25.84 44.36 -32.26
C ASP A 366 -26.55 44.53 -33.60
N ASP A 367 -26.42 43.57 -34.52
CA ASP A 367 -27.14 43.56 -35.80
C ASP A 367 -28.67 43.57 -35.59
N ARG A 368 -29.19 42.77 -34.65
CA ARG A 368 -30.63 42.75 -34.32
C ARG A 368 -31.09 44.08 -33.74
N LYS A 369 -30.26 44.71 -32.91
CA LYS A 369 -30.55 46.02 -32.32
C LYS A 369 -30.61 47.10 -33.41
N GLU A 370 -29.66 47.10 -34.33
CA GLU A 370 -29.68 48.03 -35.47
C GLU A 370 -30.94 47.83 -36.32
N GLN A 371 -31.31 46.57 -36.62
CA GLN A 371 -32.55 46.27 -37.33
C GLN A 371 -33.79 46.77 -36.57
N GLN A 372 -33.82 46.61 -35.25
CA GLN A 372 -34.91 47.10 -34.42
C GLN A 372 -35.02 48.63 -34.44
N ASP A 373 -33.89 49.34 -34.35
CA ASP A 373 -33.82 50.79 -34.43
C ASP A 373 -34.29 51.30 -35.81
N GLN A 374 -33.89 50.61 -36.89
CA GLN A 374 -34.36 50.89 -38.25
C GLN A 374 -35.88 50.70 -38.38
N ILE A 375 -36.43 49.62 -37.81
CA ILE A 375 -37.88 49.37 -37.79
C ILE A 375 -38.60 50.49 -37.04
N GLU A 376 -38.08 50.91 -35.88
CA GLU A 376 -38.67 52.01 -35.11
C GLU A 376 -38.68 53.32 -35.91
N GLN A 377 -37.58 53.63 -36.61
CA GLN A 377 -37.49 54.80 -37.47
C GLN A 377 -38.51 54.75 -38.61
N LEU A 378 -38.62 53.61 -39.31
CA LEU A 378 -39.61 53.41 -40.36
C LEU A 378 -41.06 53.51 -39.83
N MET A 379 -41.32 53.03 -38.62
CA MET A 379 -42.63 53.18 -37.97
C MET A 379 -42.94 54.65 -37.67
N LYS A 380 -41.97 55.43 -37.15
CA LYS A 380 -42.13 56.88 -36.96
C LYS A 380 -42.41 57.58 -38.28
N GLU A 381 -41.65 57.29 -39.33
CA GLU A 381 -41.88 57.86 -40.66
C GLU A 381 -43.27 57.51 -41.20
N LYS A 382 -43.69 56.24 -41.10
CA LYS A 382 -45.03 55.79 -41.49
C LYS A 382 -46.13 56.55 -40.76
N THR A 383 -46.00 56.74 -39.44
CA THR A 383 -47.00 57.52 -38.68
C THR A 383 -47.04 58.98 -39.10
N HIS A 384 -45.89 59.57 -39.41
CA HIS A 384 -45.80 60.93 -39.92
C HIS A 384 -46.46 61.07 -41.30
N GLN A 385 -46.17 60.15 -42.22
CA GLN A 385 -46.80 60.09 -43.54
C GLN A 385 -48.32 59.90 -43.42
N GLN A 386 -48.79 59.03 -42.52
CA GLN A 386 -50.22 58.84 -42.28
C GLN A 386 -50.90 60.12 -41.80
N TYR A 387 -50.25 60.87 -40.89
CA TYR A 387 -50.75 62.16 -40.42
C TYR A 387 -50.87 63.18 -41.56
N GLN A 388 -49.87 63.25 -42.45
CA GLN A 388 -49.91 64.12 -43.63
C GLN A 388 -51.06 63.73 -44.58
N ILE A 389 -51.25 62.43 -44.83
CA ILE A 389 -52.35 61.93 -45.66
C ILE A 389 -53.68 62.36 -45.07
N ASN A 390 -53.92 62.12 -43.78
CA ASN A 390 -55.16 62.50 -43.11
C ASN A 390 -55.42 64.02 -43.23
N THR A 391 -54.40 64.85 -43.03
CA THR A 391 -54.49 66.31 -43.17
C THR A 391 -54.88 66.73 -44.59
N LEU A 392 -54.32 66.07 -45.61
CA LEU A 392 -54.67 66.33 -47.01
C LEU A 392 -56.08 65.84 -47.34
N THR A 393 -56.50 64.69 -46.80
CA THR A 393 -57.85 64.17 -46.95
C THR A 393 -58.90 65.09 -46.33
N GLU A 394 -58.63 65.64 -45.15
CA GLU A 394 -59.50 66.65 -44.51
C GLU A 394 -59.65 67.91 -45.37
N LYS A 395 -58.54 68.41 -45.94
CA LYS A 395 -58.56 69.56 -46.85
C LYS A 395 -59.36 69.27 -48.12
N LEU A 396 -59.15 68.10 -48.74
CA LEU A 396 -59.91 67.67 -49.91
C LEU A 396 -61.40 67.55 -49.59
N SER A 397 -61.76 66.96 -48.45
CA SER A 397 -63.17 66.87 -48.02
C SER A 397 -63.80 68.25 -47.83
N ALA A 398 -63.08 69.22 -47.25
CA ALA A 398 -63.57 70.59 -47.10
C ALA A 398 -63.74 71.30 -48.45
N ASP A 399 -62.82 71.07 -49.39
CA ASP A 399 -62.92 71.61 -50.75
C ASP A 399 -64.07 70.94 -51.54
N GLU A 400 -64.29 69.64 -51.38
CA GLU A 400 -65.43 68.91 -51.95
C GLU A 400 -66.76 69.44 -51.40
N GLU A 401 -66.88 69.65 -50.09
CA GLU A 401 -68.08 70.26 -49.48
C GLU A 401 -68.34 71.68 -50.02
N ARG A 402 -67.27 72.47 -50.21
CA ARG A 402 -67.36 73.82 -50.78
C ARG A 402 -67.81 73.76 -52.24
N LEU A 403 -67.30 72.81 -53.02
CA LEU A 403 -67.70 72.58 -54.41
C LEU A 403 -69.18 72.19 -54.48
N GLN A 404 -69.62 71.23 -53.66
CA GLN A 404 -71.04 70.83 -53.59
C GLN A 404 -71.96 72.00 -53.25
N LYS A 405 -71.57 72.88 -52.32
CA LYS A 405 -72.34 74.11 -52.02
C LYS A 405 -72.41 75.05 -53.23
N MET A 406 -71.33 75.18 -54.00
CA MET A 406 -71.33 75.98 -55.24
C MET A 406 -72.19 75.34 -56.33
N GLU A 407 -72.14 74.02 -56.49
CA GLU A 407 -72.99 73.27 -57.43
C GLU A 407 -74.47 73.38 -57.07
N GLN A 408 -74.84 73.23 -55.80
CA GLN A 408 -76.21 73.44 -55.33
C GLN A 408 -76.69 74.88 -55.59
N ARG A 409 -75.83 75.87 -55.34
CA ARG A 409 -76.13 77.27 -55.66
C ARG A 409 -76.31 77.49 -57.16
N LEU A 410 -75.47 76.87 -57.98
CA LEU A 410 -75.59 76.90 -59.44
C LEU A 410 -76.92 76.29 -59.90
N LEU A 411 -77.30 75.13 -59.37
CA LEU A 411 -78.58 74.49 -59.67
C LEU A 411 -79.77 75.37 -59.26
N MET A 412 -79.70 76.05 -58.11
CA MET A 412 -80.73 77.03 -57.72
C MET A 412 -80.80 78.21 -58.70
N LEU A 413 -79.65 78.74 -59.13
CA LEU A 413 -79.61 79.84 -60.11
C LEU A 413 -80.10 79.39 -61.49
N GLU A 414 -79.82 78.16 -61.91
CA GLU A 414 -80.32 77.58 -63.16
C GLU A 414 -81.85 77.40 -63.13
N ASN A 415 -82.40 76.97 -62.00
CA ASN A 415 -83.85 76.90 -61.78
C ASN A 415 -84.53 78.28 -61.72
N ILE A 416 -83.81 79.33 -61.30
CA ILE A 416 -84.31 80.72 -61.33
C ILE A 416 -84.18 81.33 -62.74
N GLY A 417 -83.16 80.93 -63.51
CA GLY A 417 -82.89 81.40 -64.87
C GLY A 417 -83.67 80.72 -65.99
N SER A 418 -84.42 79.66 -65.70
CA SER A 418 -85.19 78.88 -66.69
C SER A 418 -86.58 79.45 -67.00
N GLY A 419 -86.91 80.64 -66.47
CA GLY A 419 -88.04 81.45 -66.92
C GLY A 419 -87.63 82.50 -67.96
N SER A 420 -87.71 82.14 -69.25
CA SER A 420 -87.73 83.06 -70.41
C SER A 420 -86.38 83.60 -70.93
N ARG A 421 -85.74 82.83 -71.82
CA ARG A 421 -85.33 83.30 -73.16
C ARG A 421 -84.81 82.15 -74.02
N ALA A 422 -85.71 81.60 -74.82
CA ALA A 422 -85.33 80.92 -76.05
C ALA A 422 -85.02 81.97 -77.13
N SER A 423 -83.89 81.80 -77.82
CA SER A 423 -83.83 81.74 -79.30
C SER A 423 -82.69 82.54 -79.93
N TYR A 424 -82.14 81.91 -80.98
CA TYR A 424 -81.23 82.39 -82.02
C TYR A 424 -79.76 82.52 -81.60
N TRP A 425 -78.96 81.49 -81.88
CA TRP A 425 -77.98 81.50 -82.97
C TRP A 425 -77.45 80.08 -83.18
N ASN A 426 -77.95 79.43 -84.22
CA ASN A 426 -77.53 78.12 -84.68
C ASN A 426 -76.58 78.30 -85.88
N ASN A 427 -75.45 77.60 -85.84
CA ASN A 427 -74.65 77.07 -86.95
C ASN A 427 -73.92 78.00 -87.94
N ARG A 428 -72.57 77.89 -87.91
CA ARG A 428 -71.67 77.57 -89.05
C ARG A 428 -70.32 77.13 -88.47
N SER A 429 -70.07 75.83 -88.32
CA SER A 429 -69.38 74.96 -89.29
C SER A 429 -67.93 75.35 -89.59
N ARG A 430 -67.01 74.58 -88.99
CA ARG A 430 -65.92 73.86 -89.66
C ARG A 430 -64.79 74.72 -90.27
N ASP A 431 -63.64 74.78 -89.60
CA ASP A 431 -62.43 74.26 -90.24
C ASP A 431 -61.29 73.88 -89.30
N LYS A 432 -60.56 72.87 -89.76
CA LYS A 432 -59.61 72.03 -89.03
C LYS A 432 -58.25 72.72 -88.96
N ASN A 433 -57.84 73.14 -87.76
CA ASN A 433 -56.43 73.41 -87.48
C ASN A 433 -55.81 72.29 -86.66
N LYS A 434 -55.23 71.34 -87.41
CA LYS A 434 -54.25 70.38 -86.93
C LYS A 434 -53.05 71.16 -86.38
N ARG A 435 -52.90 71.20 -85.05
CA ARG A 435 -51.63 71.51 -84.39
C ARG A 435 -51.22 70.32 -83.53
N THR A 436 -50.34 69.51 -84.13
CA THR A 436 -49.18 68.89 -83.46
C THR A 436 -49.42 68.34 -82.05
N THR A 437 -49.97 67.13 -81.99
CA THR A 437 -49.67 66.18 -80.92
C THR A 437 -48.17 65.88 -80.96
N ARG A 438 -47.38 66.59 -80.16
CA ARG A 438 -46.05 66.11 -79.77
C ARG A 438 -46.30 64.85 -78.95
N VAL A 439 -45.87 63.72 -79.48
CA VAL A 439 -45.70 62.47 -78.72
C VAL A 439 -44.70 62.81 -77.62
N VAL A 440 -45.21 63.13 -76.43
CA VAL A 440 -44.42 63.08 -75.21
C VAL A 440 -44.42 61.61 -74.83
N SER A 441 -43.23 61.05 -74.84
CA SER A 441 -42.91 59.70 -74.40
C SER A 441 -43.61 59.37 -73.07
N PRO A 442 -43.95 58.10 -72.81
CA PRO A 442 -44.46 57.69 -71.50
C PRO A 442 -43.51 58.20 -70.41
N PRO A 443 -43.99 58.75 -69.28
CA PRO A 443 -43.12 59.07 -68.17
C PRO A 443 -42.39 57.79 -67.77
N ARG A 444 -41.05 57.90 -67.80
CA ARG A 444 -40.09 56.95 -67.22
C ARG A 444 -40.66 56.35 -65.94
N SER A 445 -40.58 55.01 -65.87
CA SER A 445 -40.44 54.19 -64.65
C SER A 445 -40.58 54.97 -63.33
N MET A 446 -41.67 54.72 -62.63
CA MET A 446 -41.85 55.16 -61.25
C MET A 446 -40.68 54.66 -60.39
N PRO A 447 -39.95 55.52 -59.67
CA PRO A 447 -38.76 55.13 -58.90
C PRO A 447 -39.05 54.18 -57.73
N TRP A 448 -40.31 54.03 -57.31
CA TRP A 448 -40.71 53.08 -56.27
C TRP A 448 -40.92 51.64 -56.77
N MET A 449 -40.84 51.41 -58.09
CA MET A 449 -40.81 50.06 -58.67
C MET A 449 -39.39 49.49 -58.82
N ASN A 450 -38.35 50.24 -58.44
CA ASN A 450 -37.03 49.66 -58.20
C ASN A 450 -36.94 49.21 -56.74
N GLY A 451 -37.72 48.18 -56.42
CA GLY A 451 -37.36 47.27 -55.35
C GLY A 451 -36.03 46.64 -55.73
N VAL A 452 -34.95 47.22 -55.23
CA VAL A 452 -33.66 46.55 -55.10
C VAL A 452 -33.89 45.38 -54.16
N LEU A 453 -34.38 44.27 -54.73
CA LEU A 453 -34.04 42.95 -54.26
C LEU A 453 -32.52 42.87 -54.36
N ASN A 454 -31.84 43.22 -53.27
CA ASN A 454 -30.53 42.67 -53.02
C ASN A 454 -30.74 41.16 -53.06
N ARG A 455 -30.33 40.57 -54.19
CA ARG A 455 -30.00 39.16 -54.29
C ARG A 455 -29.02 38.90 -53.14
N SER A 456 -29.54 38.41 -52.02
CA SER A 456 -28.75 37.61 -51.11
C SER A 456 -28.19 36.48 -51.98
N HIS A 457 -26.89 36.54 -52.21
CA HIS A 457 -26.15 35.36 -52.59
C HIS A 457 -26.39 34.34 -51.49
N ASN A 458 -27.40 33.50 -51.65
CA ASN A 458 -27.42 32.18 -51.05
C ASN A 458 -26.19 31.50 -51.64
N ALA A 459 -25.06 31.65 -50.96
CA ALA A 459 -23.94 30.77 -51.12
C ALA A 459 -24.51 29.36 -50.98
N ASN A 460 -24.38 28.60 -52.05
CA ASN A 460 -24.57 27.15 -52.05
C ASN A 460 -23.56 26.57 -51.05
N VAL A 461 -23.89 26.59 -49.76
CA VAL A 461 -23.21 25.76 -48.77
C VAL A 461 -23.72 24.35 -49.05
N LYS A 462 -23.00 23.66 -49.94
CA LYS A 462 -23.06 22.20 -49.98
C LYS A 462 -22.65 21.72 -48.59
N PHE A 463 -23.63 21.27 -47.81
CA PHE A 463 -23.38 20.41 -46.67
C PHE A 463 -22.72 19.14 -47.22
N ASN A 464 -21.39 19.10 -47.20
CA ASN A 464 -20.69 17.84 -47.15
C ASN A 464 -20.73 17.40 -45.68
N PRO A 465 -21.43 16.29 -45.34
CA PRO A 465 -21.31 15.73 -44.00
C PRO A 465 -19.84 15.32 -43.76
N PRO A 466 -19.31 15.44 -42.53
CA PRO A 466 -17.97 14.96 -42.24
C PRO A 466 -17.92 13.45 -42.47
N THR A 467 -17.05 13.02 -43.40
CA THR A 467 -16.66 11.63 -43.56
C THR A 467 -15.99 11.17 -42.25
N PRO A 468 -16.31 9.97 -41.72
CA PRO A 468 -15.67 9.47 -40.52
C PRO A 468 -14.17 9.29 -40.76
N LEU A 469 -13.37 9.96 -39.94
CA LEU A 469 -11.91 9.89 -39.92
C LEU A 469 -11.48 8.55 -39.28
N ASN A 470 -11.66 7.45 -40.01
CA ASN A 470 -11.00 6.18 -39.71
C ASN A 470 -10.28 5.70 -40.97
N LYS A 471 -9.06 6.23 -41.16
CA LYS A 471 -8.02 5.56 -41.94
C LYS A 471 -6.73 5.57 -41.12
N PRO A 472 -6.10 4.40 -40.88
CA PRO A 472 -4.79 4.36 -40.24
C PRO A 472 -3.74 5.00 -41.16
N PRO A 473 -2.67 5.56 -40.60
CA PRO A 473 -1.61 6.18 -41.40
C PRO A 473 -0.94 5.12 -42.28
N GLN A 474 -0.91 5.38 -43.60
CA GLN A 474 -0.04 4.66 -44.51
C GLN A 474 1.42 4.95 -44.14
N GLU A 475 2.14 3.89 -43.79
CA GLU A 475 3.60 3.87 -43.70
C GLU A 475 4.20 4.34 -45.03
N LYS A 476 4.85 5.50 -44.99
CA LYS A 476 5.84 5.87 -46.00
C LYS A 476 7.12 5.15 -45.65
N GLY A 477 7.39 4.08 -46.38
CA GLY A 477 8.67 3.40 -46.38
C GLY A 477 9.80 4.40 -46.66
N TRP A 478 10.80 4.37 -45.80
CA TRP A 478 12.15 4.79 -46.12
C TRP A 478 12.99 3.52 -46.18
N SER A 479 13.48 3.25 -47.38
CA SER A 479 14.54 2.28 -47.65
C SER A 479 15.86 2.81 -47.09
N PHE A 480 16.51 2.03 -46.24
CA PHE A 480 17.96 1.82 -46.23
C PHE A 480 18.27 0.42 -45.69
#